data_AF-A0A495YZB5-F1
#
_entry.id   AF-A0A495YZB5-F1
#
_cell.length_a   1.000
_cell.length_b   1.000
_cell.length_c   1.000
_cell.angle_alpha   90.00
_cell.angle_beta   90.00
_cell.angle_gamma   90.00
#
_symmetry.space_group_name_H-M   'P 1'
#
loop_
_entity.id
_entity.type
_entity.pdbx_description
1 polymer ?
#
loop_
_entity_poly.entity_id
_entity_poly.type
_entity_poly.pdbx_seq_one_letter_code
_entity_poly.pdbx_strand_id
1 'polypeptide(L)'
;MNQKQKCFYTALGAMIMLIGIGVGAITCPPLIAQRENVLGDILCTRLTVVDMAGNPVIVLRADETLGNGIVIHNPGGTPAVLLVADDTGNNLAVADKSGEPAVLLRTSDLANRVIVRNPLGKDGVRLSAGKVTNRVAVYNPDAANAVQLYADEVANRVTVHNQVGIIRWEAP
;
A
#
# COMPACT_ATOMS: atom_id res chain seq x y z
N MET A 1 -43.97 -64.45 0.35
CA MET A 1 -44.05 -63.36 -0.66
C MET A 1 -43.88 -63.96 -2.04
N ASN A 2 -44.89 -63.81 -2.92
CA ASN A 2 -44.87 -64.44 -4.24
C ASN A 2 -43.98 -63.65 -5.24
N GLN A 3 -43.62 -64.26 -6.36
CA GLN A 3 -42.71 -63.67 -7.35
C GLN A 3 -43.27 -62.38 -7.98
N LYS A 4 -44.60 -62.26 -8.10
CA LYS A 4 -45.27 -61.05 -8.60
C LYS A 4 -45.11 -59.88 -7.62
N GLN A 5 -45.19 -60.13 -6.31
CA GLN A 5 -44.96 -59.13 -5.27
C GLN A 5 -43.50 -58.65 -5.26
N LYS A 6 -42.53 -59.56 -5.44
CA LYS A 6 -41.11 -59.18 -5.56
C LYS A 6 -40.87 -58.24 -6.74
N CYS A 7 -41.36 -58.59 -7.93
CA CYS A 7 -41.27 -57.72 -9.11
C CYS A 7 -41.90 -56.35 -8.89
N PHE A 8 -43.07 -56.31 -8.25
CA PHE A 8 -43.76 -55.04 -7.98
C PHE A 8 -42.95 -54.12 -7.06
N TYR A 9 -42.40 -54.64 -5.95
CA TYR A 9 -41.59 -53.83 -5.05
C TYR A 9 -40.26 -53.39 -5.65
N THR A 10 -39.63 -54.20 -6.51
CA THR A 10 -38.41 -53.80 -7.23
C THR A 10 -38.69 -52.69 -8.22
N ALA A 11 -39.80 -52.77 -8.97
CA ALA A 11 -40.20 -51.73 -9.92
C ALA A 11 -40.57 -50.41 -9.20
N LEU A 12 -41.29 -50.50 -8.08
CA LEU A 12 -41.64 -49.33 -7.26
C LEU A 12 -40.40 -48.66 -6.66
N GLY A 13 -39.45 -49.45 -6.14
CA GLY A 13 -38.18 -48.94 -5.62
C GLY A 13 -37.35 -48.21 -6.67
N ALA A 14 -37.24 -48.78 -7.88
CA ALA A 14 -36.55 -48.14 -9.00
C ALA A 14 -37.22 -46.83 -9.42
N MET A 15 -38.55 -46.78 -9.43
CA MET A 15 -39.31 -45.58 -9.79
C MET A 15 -39.11 -44.45 -8.76
N ILE A 16 -39.17 -44.76 -7.46
CA ILE A 16 -38.92 -43.78 -6.39
C ILE A 16 -37.49 -43.25 -6.47
N MET A 17 -36.51 -44.11 -6.76
CA MET A 17 -35.12 -43.69 -6.93
C MET A 17 -34.93 -42.74 -8.12
N LEU A 18 -35.58 -43.04 -9.25
CA LEU A 18 -35.54 -42.19 -10.45
C LEU A 18 -36.20 -40.82 -10.21
N ILE A 19 -37.33 -40.80 -9.50
CA ILE A 19 -37.98 -39.56 -9.09
C ILE A 19 -37.07 -38.77 -8.14
N GLY A 20 -36.43 -39.43 -7.18
CA GLY A 20 -35.48 -38.79 -6.26
C GLY A 20 -34.28 -38.15 -6.97
N ILE A 21 -33.72 -38.83 -7.96
CA ILE A 21 -32.62 -38.28 -8.79
C ILE A 21 -33.12 -37.12 -9.66
N GLY A 22 -34.30 -37.26 -10.28
CA GLY A 22 -34.89 -36.21 -11.11
C GLY A 22 -35.21 -34.94 -10.31
N VAL A 23 -35.83 -35.08 -9.14
CA VAL A 23 -36.11 -33.96 -8.24
C VAL A 23 -34.81 -33.37 -7.70
N GLY A 24 -33.86 -34.20 -7.28
CA GLY A 24 -32.55 -33.74 -6.82
C GLY A 24 -31.81 -32.90 -7.86
N ALA A 25 -31.85 -33.29 -9.13
CA ALA A 25 -31.23 -32.53 -10.23
C ALA A 25 -31.97 -31.22 -10.58
N ILE A 26 -33.29 -31.14 -10.30
CA ILE A 26 -34.10 -29.94 -10.54
C ILE A 26 -34.03 -28.95 -9.38
N THR A 27 -34.06 -29.44 -8.13
CA THR A 27 -34.02 -28.58 -6.94
C THR A 27 -32.61 -28.19 -6.53
N CYS A 28 -31.63 -29.03 -6.85
CA CYS A 28 -30.22 -28.74 -6.69
C CYS A 28 -29.60 -28.72 -8.09
N PRO A 29 -29.68 -27.59 -8.82
CA PRO A 29 -28.82 -27.43 -9.99
C PRO A 29 -27.38 -27.78 -9.57
N PRO A 30 -26.59 -28.45 -10.44
CA PRO A 30 -25.19 -28.67 -10.14
C PRO A 30 -24.61 -27.32 -9.72
N LEU A 31 -23.91 -27.28 -8.58
CA LEU A 31 -23.03 -26.16 -8.27
C LEU A 31 -22.08 -26.07 -9.46
N ILE A 32 -22.43 -25.23 -10.42
CA ILE A 32 -21.53 -24.72 -11.42
C ILE A 32 -20.49 -24.03 -10.57
N ALA A 33 -19.37 -24.72 -10.36
CA ALA A 33 -18.20 -24.14 -9.73
C ALA A 33 -17.92 -22.87 -10.53
N GLN A 34 -18.27 -21.72 -9.96
CA GLN A 34 -17.96 -20.43 -10.55
C GLN A 34 -16.46 -20.42 -10.73
N ARG A 35 -16.01 -20.60 -11.97
CA ARG A 35 -14.61 -20.54 -12.32
C ARG A 35 -14.20 -19.08 -12.48
N GLU A 36 -14.48 -18.22 -11.51
CA GLU A 36 -14.15 -16.79 -11.63
C GLU A 36 -13.77 -16.21 -10.27
N ASN A 37 -12.50 -16.39 -9.89
CA ASN A 37 -11.85 -15.60 -8.83
C ASN A 37 -11.60 -14.14 -9.28
N VAL A 38 -12.42 -13.63 -10.20
CA VAL A 38 -12.32 -12.29 -10.74
C VAL A 38 -13.58 -11.59 -10.26
N LEU A 39 -13.41 -10.77 -9.24
CA LEU A 39 -14.42 -9.76 -8.94
C LEU A 39 -14.36 -8.72 -10.07
N GLY A 40 -15.51 -8.24 -10.52
CA GLY A 40 -15.59 -7.04 -11.35
C GLY A 40 -15.18 -5.81 -10.54
N ASP A 41 -15.79 -4.66 -10.83
CA ASP A 41 -15.49 -3.44 -10.08
C ASP A 41 -15.99 -3.52 -8.63
N ILE A 42 -15.12 -3.19 -7.67
CA ILE A 42 -15.47 -3.06 -6.25
C ILE A 42 -15.55 -1.57 -5.92
N LEU A 43 -16.77 -1.05 -5.76
CA LEU A 43 -16.99 0.35 -5.40
C LEU A 43 -17.10 0.49 -3.88
N CYS A 44 -16.08 1.10 -3.27
CA CYS A 44 -16.05 1.35 -1.84
C CYS A 44 -15.16 2.56 -1.52
N THR A 45 -15.44 3.25 -0.41
CA THR A 45 -14.56 4.30 0.14
C THR A 45 -13.41 3.72 0.96
N ARG A 46 -13.53 2.45 1.38
CA ARG A 46 -12.52 1.75 2.16
C ARG A 46 -12.50 0.26 1.80
N LEU A 47 -11.32 -0.23 1.45
CA LEU A 47 -11.03 -1.66 1.29
C LEU A 47 -9.95 -2.06 2.30
N THR A 48 -10.24 -3.06 3.13
CA THR A 48 -9.30 -3.56 4.13
C THR A 48 -9.02 -5.03 3.89
N VAL A 49 -7.76 -5.37 3.67
CA VAL A 49 -7.26 -6.75 3.67
C VAL A 49 -6.81 -7.07 5.09
N VAL A 50 -7.31 -8.18 5.63
CA VAL A 50 -6.99 -8.63 6.99
C VAL A 50 -6.22 -9.96 6.95
N ASP A 51 -5.44 -10.23 8.00
CA ASP A 51 -4.82 -11.54 8.24
C ASP A 51 -5.84 -12.56 8.77
N MET A 52 -5.40 -13.80 9.05
CA MET A 52 -6.26 -14.85 9.61
C MET A 52 -6.79 -14.55 11.02
N ALA A 53 -6.16 -13.64 11.75
CA ALA A 53 -6.61 -13.19 13.06
C ALA A 53 -7.55 -11.96 12.97
N GLY A 54 -7.80 -11.45 11.76
CA GLY A 54 -8.64 -10.28 11.53
C GLY A 54 -7.92 -8.94 11.65
N ASN A 55 -6.58 -8.93 11.75
CA ASN A 55 -5.82 -7.69 11.84
C ASN A 55 -5.64 -7.06 10.45
N PRO A 56 -5.76 -5.73 10.29
CA PRO A 56 -5.52 -5.07 9.01
C PRO A 56 -4.07 -5.22 8.56
N VAL A 57 -3.87 -5.71 7.33
CA VAL A 57 -2.57 -5.79 6.66
C VAL A 57 -2.45 -4.69 5.60
N ILE A 58 -3.50 -4.48 4.81
CA ILE A 58 -3.54 -3.42 3.79
C ILE A 58 -4.86 -2.67 3.92
N VAL A 59 -4.80 -1.34 3.92
CA VAL A 59 -5.98 -0.48 3.98
C VAL A 59 -5.89 0.53 2.83
N LEU A 60 -6.82 0.43 1.88
CA LEU A 60 -7.06 1.44 0.86
C LEU A 60 -8.21 2.32 1.35
N ARG A 61 -8.04 3.65 1.25
CA ARG A 61 -8.99 4.63 1.74
C ARG A 61 -9.14 5.76 0.73
N ALA A 62 -10.38 6.17 0.53
CA ALA A 62 -10.77 7.40 -0.13
C ALA A 62 -11.87 8.01 0.73
N ASP A 63 -11.47 8.74 1.78
CA ASP A 63 -12.34 9.26 2.84
C ASP A 63 -11.93 10.70 3.16
N GLU A 64 -12.91 11.58 3.30
CA GLU A 64 -12.70 12.99 3.70
C GLU A 64 -12.15 13.11 5.13
N THR A 65 -12.43 12.13 5.99
CA THR A 65 -12.03 12.15 7.41
C THR A 65 -10.60 11.68 7.62
N LEU A 66 -10.22 10.58 6.95
CA LEU A 66 -8.92 9.91 7.12
C LEU A 66 -7.95 10.16 5.97
N GLY A 67 -8.39 10.88 4.92
CA GLY A 67 -7.65 11.16 3.71
C GLY A 67 -7.67 10.03 2.70
N ASN A 68 -7.10 10.33 1.54
CA ASN A 68 -6.95 9.39 0.43
C ASN A 68 -5.59 8.70 0.55
N GLY A 69 -5.56 7.37 0.53
CA GLY A 69 -4.29 6.66 0.57
C GLY A 69 -4.34 5.15 0.73
N ILE A 70 -3.15 4.58 0.72
CA ILE A 70 -2.86 3.16 0.92
C ILE A 70 -1.93 3.04 2.11
N VAL A 71 -2.28 2.19 3.07
CA VAL A 71 -1.46 1.85 4.22
C VAL A 71 -1.19 0.36 4.20
N ILE A 72 0.08 -0.02 4.30
CA ILE A 72 0.51 -1.40 4.53
C ILE A 72 1.03 -1.46 5.96
N HIS A 73 0.53 -2.40 6.76
CA HIS A 73 0.96 -2.60 8.13
C HIS A 73 1.98 -3.73 8.22
N ASN A 74 2.92 -3.58 9.15
CA ASN A 74 3.78 -4.67 9.59
C ASN A 74 2.96 -5.70 10.38
N PRO A 75 3.49 -6.93 10.60
CA PRO A 75 2.83 -7.93 11.45
C PRO A 75 2.52 -7.45 12.88
N GLY A 76 3.24 -6.43 13.37
CA GLY A 76 2.97 -5.79 14.66
C GLY A 76 1.85 -4.73 14.65
N GLY A 77 1.19 -4.51 13.51
CA GLY A 77 0.08 -3.55 13.37
C GLY A 77 0.49 -2.09 13.18
N THR A 78 1.79 -1.78 13.10
CA THR A 78 2.28 -0.43 12.80
C THR A 78 2.38 -0.21 11.29
N PRO A 79 2.16 1.02 10.77
CA PRO A 79 2.37 1.32 9.36
C PRO A 79 3.82 1.03 8.92
N ALA A 80 3.97 0.23 7.88
CA ALA A 80 5.22 -0.10 7.22
C ALA A 80 5.45 0.78 5.98
N VAL A 81 4.39 0.98 5.20
CA VAL A 81 4.38 1.80 4.00
C VAL A 81 3.11 2.63 3.99
N LEU A 82 3.26 3.90 3.67
CA LEU A 82 2.17 4.87 3.60
C LEU A 82 2.26 5.61 2.27
N LEU A 83 1.20 5.56 1.46
CA LEU A 83 1.00 6.42 0.31
C LEU A 83 -0.25 7.25 0.58
N VAL A 84 -0.12 8.56 0.73
CA VAL A 84 -1.23 9.47 1.04
C VAL A 84 -1.19 10.67 0.13
N ALA A 85 -2.37 11.12 -0.30
CA ALA A 85 -2.58 12.37 -1.00
C ALA A 85 -3.63 13.19 -0.25
N ASP A 86 -3.31 14.45 0.00
CA ASP A 86 -4.22 15.45 0.58
C ASP A 86 -4.06 16.80 -0.13
N ASP A 87 -4.88 17.78 0.26
CA ASP A 87 -4.88 19.12 -0.34
C ASP A 87 -3.56 19.88 -0.16
N THR A 88 -2.69 19.42 0.74
CA THR A 88 -1.37 20.01 1.00
C THR A 88 -0.24 19.29 0.26
N GLY A 89 -0.52 18.14 -0.35
CA GLY A 89 0.41 17.41 -1.20
C GLY A 89 0.32 15.89 -1.09
N ASN A 90 1.33 15.25 -1.69
CA ASN A 90 1.45 13.79 -1.73
C ASN A 90 2.63 13.33 -0.89
N ASN A 91 2.46 12.23 -0.18
CA ASN A 91 3.47 11.64 0.68
C ASN A 91 3.57 10.14 0.38
N LEU A 92 4.79 9.67 0.13
CA LEU A 92 5.15 8.26 0.19
C LEU A 92 6.17 8.10 1.31
N ALA A 93 5.84 7.32 2.33
CA ALA A 93 6.75 6.99 3.42
C ALA A 93 6.93 5.48 3.54
N VAL A 94 8.17 5.08 3.83
CA VAL A 94 8.51 3.73 4.26
C VAL A 94 9.06 3.84 5.67
N ALA A 95 8.44 3.14 6.60
CA ALA A 95 8.83 3.11 8.00
C ALA A 95 9.85 2.02 8.28
N ASP A 96 10.64 2.20 9.33
CA ASP A 96 11.47 1.15 9.89
C ASP A 96 10.64 0.15 10.73
N LYS A 97 11.32 -0.79 11.38
CA LYS A 97 10.69 -1.82 12.23
C LYS A 97 9.96 -1.24 13.45
N SER A 98 10.28 -0.03 13.87
CA SER A 98 9.63 0.67 14.98
C SER A 98 8.39 1.47 14.54
N GLY A 99 8.17 1.63 13.23
CA GLY A 99 7.08 2.43 12.66
C GLY A 99 7.46 3.88 12.37
N GLU A 100 8.73 4.25 12.57
CA GLU A 100 9.23 5.59 12.27
C GLU A 100 9.60 5.73 10.79
N PRO A 101 9.31 6.85 10.11
CA PRO A 101 9.67 7.03 8.70
C PRO A 101 11.18 6.95 8.48
N ALA A 102 11.63 5.92 7.76
CA ALA A 102 13.02 5.73 7.33
C ALA A 102 13.28 6.41 5.98
N VAL A 103 12.28 6.40 5.10
CA VAL A 103 12.31 7.09 3.80
C VAL A 103 11.02 7.88 3.64
N LEU A 104 11.12 9.12 3.17
CA LEU A 104 9.99 9.99 2.88
C LEU A 104 10.20 10.68 1.53
N LEU A 105 9.24 10.52 0.63
CA LEU A 105 9.08 11.32 -0.57
C LEU A 105 7.85 12.18 -0.36
N ARG A 106 8.00 13.49 -0.53
CA ARG A 106 6.91 14.46 -0.40
C ARG A 106 6.91 15.40 -1.58
N THR A 107 5.74 15.67 -2.12
CA THR A 107 5.54 16.73 -3.12
C THR A 107 4.46 17.67 -2.64
N SER A 108 4.70 18.97 -2.72
CA SER A 108 3.69 20.00 -2.50
C SER A 108 3.98 21.23 -3.35
N ASP A 109 3.02 22.15 -3.40
CA ASP A 109 3.15 23.43 -4.12
C ASP A 109 4.30 24.32 -3.62
N LEU A 110 4.76 24.07 -2.39
CA LEU A 110 5.84 24.82 -1.75
C LEU A 110 7.20 24.15 -1.96
N ALA A 111 7.26 22.82 -1.83
CA ALA A 111 8.51 22.09 -1.95
C ALA A 111 8.30 20.60 -2.22
N ASN A 112 9.18 20.07 -3.06
CA ASN A 112 9.39 18.64 -3.28
C ASN A 112 10.60 18.19 -2.47
N ARG A 113 10.50 17.04 -1.80
CA ARG A 113 11.55 16.52 -0.92
C ARG A 113 11.66 15.01 -1.04
N VAL A 114 12.90 14.53 -1.01
CA VAL A 114 13.24 13.14 -0.74
C VAL A 114 14.14 13.15 0.49
N ILE A 115 13.77 12.40 1.51
CA ILE A 115 14.50 12.30 2.77
C ILE A 115 14.75 10.81 3.05
N VAL A 116 16.01 10.47 3.31
CA VAL A 116 16.40 9.17 3.87
C VAL A 116 16.96 9.45 5.25
N ARG A 117 16.39 8.81 6.26
CA ARG A 117 16.81 8.93 7.64
C ARG A 117 17.83 7.85 8.01
N ASN A 118 18.70 8.19 8.94
CA ASN A 118 19.62 7.26 9.56
C ASN A 118 18.91 6.44 10.66
N PRO A 119 19.57 5.39 11.22
CA PRO A 119 18.97 4.56 12.27
C PRO A 119 18.62 5.28 13.58
N LEU A 120 19.05 6.53 13.77
CA LEU A 120 18.71 7.37 14.92
C LEU A 120 17.46 8.24 14.64
N GLY A 121 16.79 8.04 13.51
CA GLY A 121 15.61 8.83 13.10
C GLY A 121 15.94 10.25 12.65
N LYS A 122 17.21 10.55 12.39
CA LYS A 122 17.67 11.85 11.88
C LYS A 122 17.85 11.79 10.37
N ASP A 123 17.68 12.91 9.68
CA ASP A 123 17.98 12.98 8.25
C ASP A 123 19.44 12.59 8.00
N GLY A 124 19.65 11.63 7.10
CA GLY A 124 20.98 11.24 6.59
C GLY A 124 21.24 11.79 5.21
N VAL A 125 20.22 11.76 4.33
CA VAL A 125 20.27 12.39 3.00
C VAL A 125 18.97 13.15 2.76
N ARG A 126 19.08 14.35 2.19
CA ARG A 126 17.93 15.16 1.78
C ARG A 126 18.16 15.75 0.39
N LEU A 127 17.21 15.52 -0.50
CA LEU A 127 17.06 16.25 -1.74
C LEU A 127 15.83 17.14 -1.59
N SER A 128 15.94 18.40 -1.96
CA SER A 128 14.83 19.35 -1.91
C SER A 128 14.87 20.24 -3.13
N ALA A 129 13.73 20.39 -3.80
CA ALA A 129 13.53 21.33 -4.88
C ALA A 129 12.27 22.12 -4.57
N GLY A 130 12.33 23.44 -4.65
CA GLY A 130 11.19 24.29 -4.32
C GLY A 130 11.44 25.72 -4.74
N LYS A 131 10.37 26.53 -4.73
CA LYS A 131 10.39 27.92 -5.22
C LYS A 131 11.43 28.82 -4.54
N VAL A 132 11.87 28.45 -3.34
CA VAL A 132 12.78 29.25 -2.51
C VAL A 132 14.16 28.62 -2.37
N THR A 133 14.26 27.29 -2.40
CA THR A 133 15.51 26.59 -2.13
C THR A 133 15.62 25.30 -2.91
N ASN A 134 16.72 25.15 -3.65
CA ASN A 134 17.12 23.91 -4.29
C ASN A 134 18.38 23.39 -3.59
N ARG A 135 18.28 22.21 -2.97
CA ARG A 135 19.32 21.67 -2.08
C ARG A 135 19.49 20.17 -2.23
N VAL A 136 20.74 19.73 -2.25
CA VAL A 136 21.13 18.34 -1.95
C VAL A 136 22.00 18.37 -0.72
N ALA A 137 21.68 17.58 0.31
CA ALA A 137 22.43 17.53 1.55
C ALA A 137 22.66 16.08 1.99
N VAL A 138 23.87 15.81 2.46
CA VAL A 138 24.24 14.62 3.21
C VAL A 138 24.62 15.07 4.60
N TYR A 139 24.08 14.38 5.60
CA TYR A 139 24.23 14.70 7.00
C TYR A 139 25.09 13.65 7.69
N ASN A 140 25.81 14.09 8.72
CA ASN A 140 26.46 13.22 9.69
C ASN A 140 25.42 12.51 10.58
N PRO A 141 25.81 11.46 11.32
CA PRO A 141 24.91 10.75 12.23
C PRO A 141 24.21 11.65 13.27
N ASP A 142 24.85 12.76 13.63
CA ASP A 142 24.32 13.76 14.57
C ASP A 142 23.31 14.74 13.94
N ALA A 143 23.05 14.65 12.63
CA ALA A 143 22.29 15.58 11.78
C ALA A 143 22.99 16.89 11.43
N ALA A 144 24.29 17.04 11.72
CA ALA A 144 25.07 18.15 11.18
C ALA A 144 25.30 17.95 9.67
N ASN A 145 25.37 19.03 8.90
CA ASN A 145 25.71 18.94 7.48
C ASN A 145 27.12 18.34 7.32
N ALA A 146 27.22 17.19 6.67
CA ALA A 146 28.50 16.66 6.22
C ALA A 146 28.92 17.40 4.94
N VAL A 147 28.01 17.40 3.95
CA VAL A 147 28.15 18.12 2.68
C VAL A 147 26.78 18.62 2.24
N GLN A 148 26.71 19.86 1.75
CA GLN A 148 25.49 20.43 1.20
C GLN A 148 25.79 21.18 -0.10
N LEU A 149 25.03 20.87 -1.14
CA LEU A 149 24.99 21.63 -2.39
C LEU A 149 23.76 22.54 -2.38
N TYR A 150 23.96 23.80 -2.71
CA TYR A 150 22.92 24.80 -2.85
C TYR A 150 22.99 25.42 -4.23
N ALA A 151 21.88 25.41 -4.96
CA ALA A 151 21.73 26.16 -6.20
C ALA A 151 20.96 27.45 -5.91
N ASP A 152 21.60 28.57 -6.20
CA ASP A 152 21.00 29.90 -6.11
C ASP A 152 20.68 30.38 -7.52
N GLU A 153 19.38 30.49 -7.82
CA GLU A 153 18.90 30.95 -9.13
C GLU A 153 19.16 32.45 -9.34
N VAL A 154 19.18 33.25 -8.26
CA VAL A 154 19.43 34.70 -8.35
C VAL A 154 20.90 34.96 -8.64
N ALA A 155 21.79 34.21 -7.98
CA ALA A 155 23.23 34.35 -8.17
C ALA A 155 23.78 33.50 -9.33
N ASN A 156 22.94 32.69 -9.99
CA ASN A 156 23.33 31.70 -11.02
C ASN A 156 24.56 30.87 -10.61
N ARG A 157 24.57 30.37 -9.37
CA ARG A 157 25.74 29.68 -8.80
C ARG A 157 25.36 28.43 -8.02
N VAL A 158 26.24 27.43 -8.10
CA VAL A 158 26.22 26.27 -7.21
C VAL A 158 27.29 26.43 -6.14
N THR A 159 26.91 26.28 -4.88
CA THR A 159 27.87 26.30 -3.76
C THR A 159 27.86 24.96 -3.03
N VAL A 160 29.05 24.47 -2.69
CA VAL A 160 29.24 23.28 -1.87
C VAL A 160 29.71 23.75 -0.49
N HIS A 161 29.02 23.33 0.56
CA HIS A 161 29.37 23.61 1.95
C HIS A 161 29.73 22.30 2.63
N ASN A 162 30.81 22.28 3.39
CA ASN A 162 31.11 21.19 4.33
C ASN A 162 31.49 21.77 5.70
N GLN A 163 31.83 20.92 6.66
CA GLN A 163 32.24 21.36 8.01
C GLN A 163 33.49 22.24 8.03
N VAL A 164 34.28 22.23 6.96
CA VAL A 164 35.57 22.94 6.84
C VAL A 164 35.41 24.29 6.12
N GLY A 165 34.24 24.57 5.53
CA GLY A 165 33.94 25.84 4.88
C GLY A 165 33.16 25.70 3.56
N ILE A 166 33.16 26.78 2.78
CA ILE A 166 32.47 26.85 1.49
C ILE A 166 33.48 26.57 0.38
N ILE A 167 33.26 25.50 -0.38
CA ILE A 167 33.92 25.26 -1.65
C ILE A 167 33.00 25.85 -2.73
N ARG A 168 33.42 26.99 -3.29
CA ARG A 168 32.67 27.66 -4.35
C ARG A 168 33.12 27.15 -5.70
N TRP A 169 32.16 26.82 -6.56
CA TRP A 169 32.40 26.60 -7.98
C TRP A 169 31.50 27.57 -8.75
N GLU A 170 32.11 28.40 -9.58
CA GLU A 170 31.41 29.30 -10.51
C GLU A 170 31.66 28.73 -11.90
N ALA A 171 30.56 28.44 -12.63
CA ALA A 171 30.68 28.06 -14.02
C ALA A 171 31.19 29.27 -14.82
N PRO A 172 32.05 29.07 -15.85
CA PRO A 172 32.52 30.15 -16.71
C PRO A 172 31.39 30.81 -17.51
#